data_AF-A0AAV6CCR4-F1
#
_entry.id   AF-A0AAV6CCR4-F1
#
_cell.length_a   1.000
_cell.length_b   1.000
_cell.length_c   1.000
_cell.angle_alpha   90.00
_cell.angle_beta   90.00
_cell.angle_gamma   90.00
#
_symmetry.space_group_name_H-M   'P 1'
#
loop_
_entity.id
_entity.type
_entity.pdbx_description
1 polymer ?
#
loop_
_entity_poly.entity_id
_entity_poly.type
_entity_poly.pdbx_seq_one_letter_code
_entity_poly.pdbx_strand_id
1 'polypeptide(L)' 'MRTIQLCTTKPELNQVEYAVYEDGVLIRHGEVVDFDPANLTPEQTAAVNNARNLLLALATRDAVTKGLIPAAPAA' A
#
# COMPACT_ATOMS: atom_id res chain seq x y z
N MET A 1 -17.90 -20.77 1.88
CA MET A 1 -17.82 -19.37 2.35
C MET A 1 -16.80 -18.63 1.50
N ARG A 2 -17.23 -17.54 0.86
CA ARG A 2 -16.35 -16.73 0.01
C ARG A 2 -15.77 -15.58 0.82
N THR A 3 -14.44 -15.46 0.83
CA THR A 3 -13.71 -14.44 1.59
C THR A 3 -12.85 -13.64 0.62
N ILE A 4 -12.97 -12.31 0.68
CA ILE A 4 -12.14 -11.41 -0.13
C ILE A 4 -11.02 -10.88 0.77
N GLN A 5 -9.78 -11.09 0.35
CA GLN A 5 -8.61 -10.57 1.05
C GLN A 5 -8.00 -9.43 0.22
N LEU A 6 -8.06 -8.23 0.76
CA LEU A 6 -7.54 -7.02 0.13
C LEU A 6 -6.07 -6.84 0.55
N CYS A 7 -5.19 -6.59 -0.42
CA CYS A 7 -3.79 -6.25 -0.19
C CYS A 7 -3.50 -4.93 -0.91
N THR A 8 -3.26 -3.86 -0.16
CA THR A 8 -3.02 -2.55 -0.76
C THR A 8 -1.68 -2.53 -1.51
N THR A 9 -1.70 -2.01 -2.73
CA THR A 9 -0.52 -1.95 -3.60
C THR A 9 -0.11 -0.51 -3.88
N LYS A 10 1.21 -0.31 -3.79
CA LYS A 10 2.03 0.82 -4.25
C LYS A 10 1.52 2.23 -3.90
N PRO A 11 2.23 2.95 -3.00
CA PRO A 11 1.80 4.24 -2.49
C PRO A 11 1.59 5.32 -3.57
N GLU A 12 2.16 5.16 -4.76
CA GLU A 12 2.07 6.15 -5.83
C GLU A 12 0.86 5.96 -6.75
N LEU A 13 0.14 4.84 -6.63
CA LEU A 13 -1.00 4.53 -7.49
C LEU A 13 -2.30 4.61 -6.70
N ASN A 14 -3.36 5.13 -7.31
CA ASN A 14 -4.70 5.09 -6.72
C ASN A 14 -5.35 3.73 -7.04
N GLN A 15 -4.67 2.66 -6.64
CA GLN A 15 -5.01 1.28 -6.96
C GLN A 15 -4.94 0.40 -5.72
N VAL A 16 -5.89 -0.52 -5.60
CA VAL A 16 -5.89 -1.57 -4.58
C VAL A 16 -5.89 -2.92 -5.30
N GLU A 17 -5.02 -3.83 -4.88
CA GLU A 17 -5.04 -5.21 -5.33
C GLU A 17 -5.82 -6.08 -4.35
N TYR A 18 -6.53 -7.09 -4.83
CA TYR A 18 -7.14 -8.08 -3.97
C TYR A 18 -7.07 -9.49 -4.53
N ALA A 19 -7.18 -10.44 -3.61
CA ALA A 19 -7.33 -11.84 -3.87
C ALA A 19 -8.70 -12.32 -3.38
N VAL A 20 -9.27 -13.26 -4.11
CA VAL A 20 -10.54 -13.90 -3.76
C VAL A 20 -10.26 -15.34 -3.36
N TYR A 21 -10.78 -15.70 -2.20
CA TYR A 21 -10.73 -17.05 -1.67
C TYR A 21 -12.14 -17.64 -1.61
N GLU A 22 -12.28 -18.90 -1.98
CA GLU A 22 -13.51 -19.68 -1.82
C GLU A 22 -13.17 -20.96 -1.10
N ASP A 23 -13.81 -21.17 0.07
CA ASP A 23 -13.54 -22.32 0.95
C ASP A 23 -12.05 -22.50 1.31
N GLY A 24 -11.37 -21.38 1.52
CA GLY A 24 -9.94 -21.33 1.86
C GLY A 24 -9.00 -21.53 0.67
N VAL A 25 -9.54 -21.79 -0.52
CA VAL A 25 -8.76 -21.94 -1.75
C VAL A 25 -8.65 -20.59 -2.46
N LEU A 26 -7.44 -20.20 -2.84
CA LEU A 26 -7.22 -19.03 -3.69
C LEU A 26 -7.81 -19.30 -5.08
N ILE A 27 -8.86 -18.58 -5.44
CA ILE A 27 -9.51 -18.73 -6.75
C ILE A 27 -9.16 -17.59 -7.71
N ARG A 28 -8.73 -16.43 -7.20
CA ARG A 28 -8.32 -15.28 -8.01
C ARG A 28 -7.32 -14.40 -7.26
N HIS A 29 -6.30 -13.91 -7.94
CA HIS A 29 -5.27 -13.00 -7.42
C HIS A 29 -4.93 -11.98 -8.51
N GLY A 30 -4.52 -10.78 -8.09
CA GLY A 30 -4.00 -9.74 -8.98
C GLY A 30 -5.11 -8.83 -9.49
N GLU A 31 -6.29 -8.90 -8.89
CA GLU A 31 -7.41 -8.05 -9.27
C GLU A 31 -7.16 -6.65 -8.76
N VAL A 32 -7.02 -5.71 -9.69
CA VAL A 32 -6.77 -4.31 -9.38
C VAL A 32 -8.07 -3.52 -9.48
N VAL A 33 -8.31 -2.68 -8.48
CA VAL A 33 -9.40 -1.72 -8.45
C VAL A 33 -8.79 -0.33 -8.39
N ASP A 34 -9.08 0.48 -9.40
CA ASP A 34 -8.81 1.90 -9.34
C ASP A 34 -9.77 2.58 -8.35
N PHE A 35 -9.26 3.51 -7.55
CA PHE A 35 -10.08 4.38 -6.72
C PHE A 35 -9.78 5.84 -7.02
N ASP A 36 -10.76 6.71 -6.76
CA ASP A 36 -10.58 8.16 -6.83
C ASP A 36 -10.36 8.72 -5.42
N PRO A 37 -9.19 9.31 -5.11
CA PRO A 37 -8.94 9.95 -3.83
C PRO A 37 -9.95 11.04 -3.46
N ALA A 38 -10.58 11.69 -4.45
CA ALA A 38 -11.60 12.72 -4.21
C ALA A 38 -12.87 12.16 -3.56
N ASN A 39 -13.11 10.85 -3.69
CA ASN A 39 -14.28 10.17 -3.12
C ASN A 39 -13.98 9.52 -1.76
N LEU A 40 -12.77 9.67 -1.22
CA LEU A 40 -12.41 9.13 0.08
C LEU A 40 -12.95 10.00 1.21
N THR A 41 -13.35 9.36 2.31
CA THR A 41 -13.61 10.09 3.55
C THR A 41 -12.30 10.68 4.10
N PRO A 42 -12.37 11.68 4.99
CA PRO A 42 -11.18 12.22 5.64
C PRO A 42 -10.36 11.15 6.38
N GLU A 43 -11.03 10.18 7.01
CA GLU A 43 -10.38 9.08 7.73
C GLU A 43 -9.66 8.12 6.78
N GLN A 44 -10.30 7.76 5.65
CA GLN A 44 -9.66 6.95 4.60
C GLN A 44 -8.46 7.67 3.98
N THR A 45 -8.60 8.97 3.75
CA THR A 45 -7.51 9.81 3.23
C THR A 45 -6.32 9.82 4.18
N ALA A 46 -6.57 9.98 5.48
CA ALA A 46 -5.53 9.92 6.52
C ALA A 46 -4.85 8.54 6.54
N ALA A 47 -5.62 7.45 6.46
CA ALA A 47 -5.07 6.10 6.42
C ALA A 47 -4.16 5.86 5.21
N VAL A 48 -4.59 6.30 4.01
CA VAL A 48 -3.78 6.22 2.79
C VAL A 48 -2.48 7.02 2.94
N ASN A 49 -2.55 8.25 3.46
CA ASN A 49 -1.37 9.08 3.66
C ASN A 49 -0.39 8.47 4.69
N ASN A 50 -0.91 7.89 5.78
CA ASN A 50 -0.08 7.22 6.78
C ASN A 50 0.64 6.01 6.20
N ALA A 51 -0.06 5.19 5.40
CA ALA A 51 0.54 4.05 4.71
C ALA A 51 1.64 4.50 3.73
N ARG A 52 1.38 5.57 2.95
CA ARG A 52 2.36 6.18 2.04
C ARG A 52 3.62 6.65 2.76
N ASN A 53 3.45 7.35 3.88
CA ASN A 53 4.55 7.84 4.71
C ASN A 53 5.40 6.71 5.29
N LEU A 54 4.76 5.64 5.78
CA LEU A 54 5.47 4.47 6.31
C LEU A 54 6.31 3.80 5.22
N LEU A 55 5.73 3.56 4.04
CA LEU A 55 6.45 2.92 2.93
C LEU A 55 7.61 3.78 2.43
N LEU A 56 7.43 5.10 2.35
CA LEU A 56 8.50 6.03 2.01
C LEU A 56 9.63 5.98 3.04
N ALA A 57 9.31 5.94 4.34
CA ALA A 57 10.31 5.85 5.40
C ALA A 57 11.12 4.54 5.31
N LEU A 58 10.45 3.42 5.04
CA LEU A 58 11.11 2.12 4.86
C LEU A 58 12.03 2.12 3.63
N ALA A 59 11.56 2.63 2.50
CA ALA A 59 12.36 2.74 1.28
C ALA A 59 13.56 3.67 1.47
N THR A 60 13.37 4.80 2.16
CA THR A 60 14.44 5.74 2.50
C THR A 60 15.50 5.08 3.36
N ARG A 61 15.09 4.35 4.40
CA ARG A 61 16.01 3.61 5.28
C ARG A 61 16.81 2.55 4.53
N ASP A 62 16.18 1.80 3.65
CA ASP A 62 16.85 0.81 2.79
C ASP A 62 17.86 1.47 1.84
N ALA A 63 17.47 2.58 1.19
CA ALA A 63 18.33 3.35 0.30
C ALA A 63 19.57 3.92 1.02
N VAL A 64 19.40 4.45 2.24
CA VAL A 64 20.51 4.89 3.11
C VAL A 64 21.42 3.72 3.45
N THR A 65 20.84 2.57 3.84
CA THR A 65 21.60 1.36 4.20
C THR A 65 22.45 0.86 3.03
N LYS A 66 21.93 0.98 1.81
CA LYS A 66 22.63 0.63 0.56
C LYS A 66 23.59 1.71 0.07
N GLY A 67 23.68 2.86 0.75
CA GLY A 67 24.54 3.98 0.36
C GLY A 67 24.08 4.70 -0.91
N LEU A 68 22.82 4.53 -1.32
CA LEU A 68 22.27 5.17 -2.53
C LEU A 68 21.94 6.65 -2.31
N ILE A 69 21.62 7.02 -1.08
CA ILE A 69 21.37 8.40 -0.64
C ILE A 69 22.04 8.64 0.73
N PRO A 70 22.40 9.89 1.07
CA PRO A 70 22.96 10.20 2.37
C PRO A 70 21.92 9.99 3.49
N ALA A 71 22.39 9.59 4.67
CA ALA A 71 21.56 9.61 5.87
C ALA A 71 21.13 11.06 6.15
N ALA A 72 19.85 11.26 6.48
CA ALA A 72 19.39 12.56 6.93
C ALA A 72 20.20 12.98 8.18
N PRO A 73 20.57 14.26 8.31
CA PRO A 73 21.25 14.75 9.51
C PRO A 73 20.37 14.49 10.74
N ALA A 74 20.97 14.03 11.84
CA ALA A 74 20.27 13.92 13.11
C ALA A 74 19.79 15.32 13.52
N ALA A 75 18.48 15.46 13.73
CA ALA A 75 17.86 16.67 14.25
C ALA A 75 18.16 16.85 15.74
#